data_AF-A0A3C1BP19-F1
#
_entry.id   AF-A0A3C1BP19-F1
#
_cell.length_a   1.000
_cell.length_b   1.000
_cell.length_c   1.000
_cell.angle_alpha   90.00
_cell.angle_beta   90.00
_cell.angle_gamma   90.00
#
_symmetry.space_group_name_H-M   'P 1'
#
loop_
_entity.id
_entity.type
_entity.pdbx_description
1 polymer ?
#
loop_
_entity_poly.entity_id
_entity_poly.type
_entity_poly.pdbx_seq_one_letter_code
_entity_poly.pdbx_strand_id
1 'polypeptide(L)'
;MIMLNNVFGPFNHKSVESSPMFKHASTYFGTYFGTYFSTMVASLRFWAKPAPIDNVASLADFCFAQSAHIAQTTLYGYLRTRAGLQHFNLFTDETFVEMLRPARSRLVLVCVDELVLYCVAVIGARTRLSLAQMQWLSTGIIEAAIEQLAQADLPDGELAAYA
;
A
#
# COMPACT_ATOMS: atom_id res chain seq x y z
N MET A 1 2.02 15.50 18.79
CA MET A 1 3.25 15.67 17.96
C MET A 1 3.26 14.52 16.98
N ILE A 2 3.18 14.84 15.67
CA ILE A 2 3.38 13.98 14.47
C ILE A 2 2.26 12.94 14.20
N MET A 3 1.64 12.76 13.03
CA MET A 3 1.35 13.53 11.79
C MET A 3 0.51 12.58 10.91
N LEU A 4 -0.83 12.75 10.86
CA LEU A 4 -1.72 12.05 9.91
C LEU A 4 -1.78 12.78 8.55
N ASN A 5 -0.63 13.19 8.00
CA ASN A 5 -0.58 14.20 6.93
C ASN A 5 -0.49 13.67 5.49
N ASN A 6 -0.49 12.36 5.25
CA ASN A 6 -0.14 11.83 3.91
C ASN A 6 -1.18 10.93 3.22
N VAL A 7 -2.42 10.85 3.71
CA VAL A 7 -3.47 10.06 3.00
C VAL A 7 -4.34 10.94 2.10
N PHE A 8 -4.44 12.24 2.38
CA PHE A 8 -5.18 13.19 1.53
C PHE A 8 -4.45 14.53 1.46
N GLY A 9 -3.65 14.72 0.40
CA GLY A 9 -3.20 16.05 -0.02
C GLY A 9 -4.41 16.96 -0.35
N PRO A 10 -4.24 18.28 -0.30
CA PRO A 10 -5.26 19.20 0.19
C PRO A 10 -6.41 19.36 -0.81
N PHE A 11 -7.62 18.98 -0.38
CA PHE A 11 -8.80 19.76 -0.75
C PHE A 11 -8.59 21.15 -0.15
N ASN A 12 -8.09 22.05 -0.98
CA ASN A 12 -7.85 23.44 -0.68
C ASN A 12 -9.15 24.10 -0.16
N HIS A 13 -9.29 24.12 1.17
CA HIS A 13 -10.21 25.00 1.85
C HIS A 13 -9.66 26.43 1.74
N LYS A 14 -10.03 27.08 0.64
CA LYS A 14 -10.27 28.53 0.62
C LYS A 14 -11.62 28.76 -0.06
N SER A 15 -12.69 28.36 0.63
CA SER A 15 -13.99 28.95 0.40
C SER A 15 -14.00 30.37 0.97
N VAL A 16 -14.20 31.33 0.05
CA VAL A 16 -14.71 32.70 0.26
C VAL A 16 -13.72 33.73 0.82
N GLU A 17 -12.89 34.25 -0.08
CA GLU A 17 -12.61 35.69 -0.11
C GLU A 17 -12.84 36.19 -1.54
N SER A 18 -13.96 36.88 -1.76
CA SER A 18 -14.29 37.52 -3.03
C SER A 18 -13.43 38.77 -3.21
N SER A 19 -12.35 38.65 -3.99
CA SER A 19 -11.54 39.77 -4.50
C SER A 19 -11.42 39.66 -6.03
N PRO A 20 -11.30 40.78 -6.76
CA PRO A 20 -12.02 41.01 -8.02
C PRO A 20 -11.52 40.14 -9.18
N MET A 21 -12.44 39.30 -9.67
CA MET A 21 -12.27 38.23 -10.67
C MET A 21 -12.09 38.72 -12.13
N PHE A 22 -11.55 39.92 -12.40
CA PHE A 22 -11.68 40.50 -13.75
C PHE A 22 -10.53 41.35 -14.29
N LYS A 23 -9.25 41.09 -13.95
CA LYS A 23 -8.16 41.82 -14.63
C LYS A 23 -6.98 41.05 -15.24
N HIS A 24 -6.78 39.75 -15.00
CA HIS A 24 -5.65 39.03 -15.63
C HIS A 24 -5.96 37.56 -16.00
N ALA A 25 -7.05 37.29 -16.74
CA ALA A 25 -7.51 35.93 -17.03
C ALA A 25 -6.62 35.12 -18.02
N SER A 26 -5.82 35.77 -18.88
CA SER A 26 -5.09 35.05 -19.95
C SER A 26 -3.83 34.33 -19.48
N THR A 27 -3.20 34.79 -18.40
CA THR A 27 -1.92 34.23 -17.91
C THR A 27 -2.11 33.04 -16.96
N TYR A 28 -3.28 32.92 -16.31
CA TYR A 28 -3.58 31.83 -15.38
C TYR A 28 -4.12 30.57 -16.06
N PHE A 29 -4.71 30.67 -17.25
CA PHE A 29 -5.31 29.51 -17.92
C PHE A 29 -4.26 28.52 -18.44
N GLY A 30 -3.13 29.01 -18.98
CA GLY A 30 -2.13 28.17 -19.64
C GLY A 30 -1.34 27.23 -18.72
N THR A 31 -0.93 27.70 -17.55
CA THR A 31 -0.04 26.95 -16.64
C THR A 31 -0.76 25.84 -15.89
N TYR A 32 -2.00 26.10 -15.45
CA TYR A 32 -2.80 25.12 -14.73
C TYR A 32 -3.37 24.06 -15.66
N PHE A 33 -3.84 24.44 -16.85
CA PHE A 33 -4.34 23.46 -17.83
C PHE A 33 -3.28 22.43 -18.19
N GLY A 34 -2.04 22.86 -18.45
CA GLY A 34 -0.93 21.94 -18.72
C GLY A 34 -0.65 20.96 -17.58
N THR A 35 -0.78 21.41 -16.33
CA THR A 35 -0.52 20.59 -15.13
C THR A 35 -1.67 19.61 -14.84
N TYR A 36 -2.92 20.03 -15.02
CA TYR A 36 -4.09 19.16 -14.90
C TYR A 36 -4.15 18.13 -16.05
N PHE A 37 -3.81 18.56 -17.27
CA PHE A 37 -3.76 17.66 -18.41
C PHE A 37 -2.62 16.63 -18.28
N SER A 38 -1.44 17.04 -17.81
CA SER A 38 -0.33 16.09 -17.60
C SER A 38 -0.61 15.09 -16.48
N THR A 39 -1.28 15.50 -15.40
CA THR A 39 -1.73 14.59 -14.33
C THR A 39 -2.81 13.63 -14.80
N MET A 40 -3.76 14.11 -15.62
CA MET A 40 -4.78 13.26 -16.26
C MET A 40 -4.15 12.27 -17.25
N VAL A 41 -3.18 12.68 -18.07
CA VAL A 41 -2.46 11.77 -18.98
C VAL A 41 -1.56 10.80 -18.19
N ALA A 42 -0.97 11.23 -17.07
CA ALA A 42 -0.24 10.33 -16.17
C ALA A 42 -1.16 9.24 -15.59
N SER A 43 -2.43 9.54 -15.36
CA SER A 43 -3.41 8.54 -14.92
C SER A 43 -3.75 7.48 -15.99
N LEU A 44 -3.48 7.74 -17.28
CA LEU A 44 -3.55 6.71 -18.32
C LEU A 44 -2.41 5.68 -18.22
N ARG A 45 -1.32 5.98 -17.49
CA ARG A 45 -0.24 5.03 -17.21
C ARG A 45 -0.68 3.92 -16.24
N PHE A 46 -1.80 4.10 -15.51
CA PHE A 46 -2.40 3.01 -14.72
C PHE A 46 -2.92 1.86 -15.58
N TRP A 47 -3.17 2.08 -16.88
CA TRP A 47 -3.50 1.03 -17.84
C TRP A 47 -2.29 0.45 -18.57
N ALA A 48 -1.09 0.93 -18.29
CA ALA A 48 0.12 0.27 -18.78
C ALA A 48 0.23 -1.12 -18.15
N LYS A 49 0.64 -2.12 -18.94
CA LYS A 49 0.89 -3.46 -18.40
C LYS A 49 1.98 -3.35 -17.31
N PRO A 50 1.79 -4.02 -16.15
CA PRO A 50 2.84 -4.05 -15.14
C PRO A 50 4.13 -4.61 -15.75
N ALA A 51 5.26 -4.05 -15.30
CA ALA A 51 6.56 -4.53 -15.72
C ALA A 51 6.69 -6.03 -15.39
N PRO A 52 7.35 -6.83 -16.24
CA PRO A 52 7.60 -8.23 -15.93
C PRO A 52 8.45 -8.35 -14.66
N ILE A 53 8.16 -9.39 -13.86
CA ILE A 53 8.98 -9.77 -12.71
C ILE A 53 10.17 -10.56 -13.26
N ASP A 54 11.36 -9.97 -13.24
CA ASP A 54 12.56 -10.53 -13.85
C ASP A 54 13.66 -10.89 -12.84
N ASN A 55 13.50 -10.49 -11.58
CA ASN A 55 14.47 -10.74 -10.53
C ASN A 55 13.82 -10.98 -9.15
N VAL A 56 14.60 -11.50 -8.20
CA VAL A 56 14.11 -11.88 -6.86
C VAL A 56 13.60 -10.66 -6.07
N ALA A 57 14.27 -9.51 -6.17
CA ALA A 57 13.82 -8.30 -5.47
C ALA A 57 12.45 -7.83 -6.00
N SER A 58 12.27 -7.81 -7.33
CA SER A 58 10.99 -7.47 -7.95
C SER A 58 9.88 -8.45 -7.58
N LEU A 59 10.21 -9.72 -7.36
CA LEU A 59 9.26 -10.73 -6.88
C LEU A 59 8.88 -10.47 -5.42
N ALA A 60 9.86 -10.13 -4.56
CA ALA A 60 9.61 -9.79 -3.17
C ALA A 60 8.71 -8.55 -3.05
N ASP A 61 9.02 -7.49 -3.79
CA ASP A 61 8.21 -6.27 -3.84
C ASP A 61 6.79 -6.55 -4.34
N PHE A 62 6.65 -7.38 -5.37
CA PHE A 62 5.34 -7.82 -5.86
C PHE A 62 4.55 -8.57 -4.80
N CYS A 63 5.16 -9.57 -4.16
CA CYS A 63 4.51 -10.37 -3.12
C CYS A 63 4.05 -9.48 -1.95
N PHE A 64 4.92 -8.57 -1.49
CA PHE A 64 4.57 -7.65 -0.42
C PHE A 64 3.45 -6.70 -0.81
N ALA A 65 3.58 -5.98 -1.94
CA ALA A 65 2.60 -4.98 -2.36
C ALA A 65 1.21 -5.58 -2.59
N GLN A 66 1.16 -6.75 -3.23
CA GLN A 66 -0.10 -7.45 -3.49
C GLN A 66 -0.74 -7.95 -2.18
N SER A 67 0.07 -8.51 -1.28
CA SER A 67 -0.40 -8.99 0.03
C SER A 67 -0.88 -7.85 0.92
N ALA A 68 -0.15 -6.74 0.95
CA ALA A 68 -0.54 -5.52 1.67
C ALA A 68 -1.86 -4.96 1.14
N HIS A 69 -2.03 -4.92 -0.18
CA HIS A 69 -3.27 -4.48 -0.80
C HIS A 69 -4.46 -5.37 -0.43
N ILE A 70 -4.31 -6.70 -0.53
CA ILE A 70 -5.38 -7.66 -0.19
C ILE A 70 -5.71 -7.58 1.30
N ALA A 71 -4.71 -7.59 2.18
CA ALA A 71 -4.89 -7.49 3.62
C ALA A 71 -5.63 -6.19 4.00
N GLN A 72 -5.19 -5.04 3.46
CA GLN A 72 -5.78 -3.74 3.72
C GLN A 72 -7.24 -3.67 3.23
N THR A 73 -7.50 -4.04 1.98
CA THR A 73 -8.86 -3.98 1.41
C THR A 73 -9.81 -4.92 2.12
N THR A 74 -9.34 -6.11 2.51
CA THR A 74 -10.12 -7.09 3.26
C THR A 74 -10.42 -6.61 4.68
N LEU A 75 -9.41 -6.20 5.44
CA LEU A 75 -9.56 -5.79 6.84
C LEU A 75 -10.45 -4.56 6.98
N TYR A 76 -10.14 -3.49 6.25
CA TYR A 76 -10.90 -2.24 6.34
C TYR A 76 -12.27 -2.38 5.70
N GLY A 77 -12.41 -3.16 4.63
CA GLY A 77 -13.70 -3.48 4.02
C GLY A 77 -14.62 -4.25 4.98
N TYR A 78 -14.08 -5.25 5.67
CA TYR A 78 -14.81 -6.01 6.69
C TYR A 78 -15.26 -5.11 7.84
N LEU A 79 -14.35 -4.32 8.41
CA LEU A 79 -14.65 -3.42 9.51
C LEU A 79 -15.71 -2.39 9.15
N ARG A 80 -15.62 -1.78 7.95
CA ARG A 80 -16.63 -0.83 7.46
C ARG A 80 -18.01 -1.47 7.36
N THR A 81 -18.07 -2.70 6.84
CA THR A 81 -19.33 -3.44 6.69
C THR A 81 -19.94 -3.77 8.05
N ARG A 82 -19.12 -4.18 9.03
CA ARG A 82 -19.57 -4.59 10.36
C ARG A 82 -19.92 -3.44 11.29
N ALA A 83 -19.18 -2.33 11.24
CA ALA A 83 -19.43 -1.16 12.06
C ALA A 83 -20.57 -0.27 11.53
N GLY A 84 -21.00 -0.47 10.28
CA GLY A 84 -22.04 0.35 9.66
C GLY A 84 -21.66 1.84 9.68
N LEU A 85 -22.56 2.71 10.12
CA LEU A 85 -22.28 4.15 10.21
C LEU A 85 -21.27 4.52 11.30
N GLN A 86 -20.99 3.63 12.26
CA GLN A 86 -20.06 3.91 13.35
C GLN A 86 -18.59 3.83 12.92
N HIS A 87 -18.29 3.33 11.72
CA HIS A 87 -16.91 3.25 11.23
C HIS A 87 -16.20 4.62 11.21
N PHE A 88 -16.92 5.71 10.97
CA PHE A 88 -16.37 7.06 11.01
C PHE A 88 -15.80 7.39 12.40
N ASN A 89 -16.55 7.09 13.46
CA ASN A 89 -16.11 7.34 14.84
C ASN A 89 -14.99 6.37 15.25
N LEU A 90 -15.06 5.12 14.79
CA LEU A 90 -14.11 4.08 15.12
C LEU A 90 -12.72 4.38 14.54
N PHE A 91 -12.65 4.87 13.29
CA PHE A 91 -11.37 5.22 12.65
C PHE A 91 -10.79 6.57 13.11
N THR A 92 -11.55 7.36 13.88
CA THR A 92 -11.04 8.55 14.57
C THR A 92 -10.61 8.27 16.01
N ASP A 93 -10.94 7.10 16.55
CA ASP A 93 -10.54 6.68 17.89
C ASP A 93 -9.09 6.17 17.88
N GLU A 94 -8.21 6.86 18.61
CA GLU A 94 -6.78 6.55 18.65
C GLU A 94 -6.51 5.15 19.21
N THR A 95 -7.28 4.71 20.22
CA THR A 95 -7.09 3.39 20.84
C THR A 95 -7.41 2.28 19.85
N PHE A 96 -8.48 2.45 19.07
CA PHE A 96 -8.84 1.52 18.01
C PHE A 96 -7.80 1.48 16.89
N VAL A 97 -7.30 2.63 16.44
CA VAL A 97 -6.28 2.71 15.39
C VAL A 97 -4.97 2.05 15.83
N GLU A 98 -4.55 2.26 17.08
CA GLU A 98 -3.36 1.61 17.64
C GLU A 98 -3.49 0.09 17.71
N MET A 99 -4.67 -0.45 18.03
CA MET A 99 -4.92 -1.90 17.96
C MET A 99 -4.98 -2.43 16.52
N LEU A 100 -5.44 -1.60 15.58
CA LEU A 100 -5.63 -2.01 14.18
C LEU A 100 -4.30 -2.13 13.42
N ARG A 101 -3.31 -1.29 13.74
CA ARG A 101 -1.97 -1.32 13.14
C ARG A 101 -1.32 -2.71 13.18
N PRO A 102 -1.12 -3.34 14.35
CA PRO A 102 -0.48 -4.66 14.40
C PRO A 102 -1.42 -5.76 13.87
N ALA A 103 -2.74 -5.60 13.94
CA ALA A 103 -3.68 -6.54 13.31
C ALA A 103 -3.53 -6.56 11.79
N ARG A 104 -3.41 -5.38 11.17
CA ARG A 104 -3.11 -5.23 9.75
C ARG A 104 -1.79 -5.89 9.41
N SER A 105 -0.71 -5.57 10.13
CA SER A 105 0.62 -6.11 9.82
C SER A 105 0.69 -7.64 9.90
N ARG A 106 0.02 -8.26 10.87
CA ARG A 106 -0.10 -9.73 10.93
C ARG A 106 -0.87 -10.30 9.73
N LEU A 107 -1.97 -9.65 9.34
CA LEU A 107 -2.73 -10.09 8.15
C LEU A 107 -1.89 -9.97 6.88
N VAL A 108 -1.04 -8.94 6.76
CA VAL A 108 -0.08 -8.83 5.66
C VAL A 108 0.87 -10.02 5.66
N LEU A 109 1.48 -10.38 6.79
CA LEU A 109 2.41 -11.52 6.86
C LEU A 109 1.77 -12.83 6.43
N VAL A 110 0.54 -13.10 6.87
CA VAL A 110 -0.23 -14.29 6.45
C VAL A 110 -0.44 -14.30 4.93
N CYS A 111 -0.84 -13.15 4.36
CA CYS A 111 -1.03 -13.05 2.91
C CYS A 111 0.28 -13.22 2.13
N VAL A 112 1.39 -12.68 2.66
CA VAL A 112 2.72 -12.84 2.04
C VAL A 112 3.14 -14.30 2.05
N ASP A 113 3.00 -15.01 3.17
CA ASP A 113 3.36 -16.41 3.29
C ASP A 113 2.65 -17.28 2.25
N GLU A 114 1.32 -17.13 2.11
CA GLU A 114 0.54 -17.86 1.11
C GLU A 114 0.96 -17.53 -0.33
N LEU A 115 1.14 -16.24 -0.64
CA LEU A 115 1.49 -15.81 -1.99
C LEU A 115 2.92 -16.22 -2.36
N VAL A 116 3.87 -16.14 -1.43
CA VAL A 116 5.25 -16.58 -1.62
C VAL A 116 5.28 -18.08 -1.89
N LEU A 117 4.58 -18.87 -1.07
CA LEU A 117 4.51 -20.32 -1.26
C LEU A 117 3.96 -20.67 -2.65
N TYR A 118 2.90 -20.00 -3.08
CA TYR A 118 2.34 -20.17 -4.42
C TYR A 118 3.33 -19.80 -5.52
N CYS A 119 3.94 -18.62 -5.45
CA CYS A 119 4.90 -18.13 -6.44
C CYS A 119 6.12 -19.05 -6.55
N VAL A 120 6.70 -19.46 -5.43
CA VAL A 120 7.85 -20.37 -5.37
C VAL A 120 7.49 -21.74 -5.95
N ALA A 121 6.31 -22.29 -5.64
CA ALA A 121 5.85 -23.54 -6.21
C ALA A 121 5.69 -23.46 -7.74
N VAL A 122 5.11 -22.37 -8.25
CA VAL A 122 4.96 -22.12 -9.69
C VAL A 122 6.31 -21.99 -10.38
N ILE A 123 7.26 -21.25 -9.79
CA ILE A 123 8.61 -21.08 -10.32
C ILE A 123 9.34 -22.42 -10.32
N GLY A 124 9.36 -23.12 -9.18
CA GLY A 124 10.03 -24.41 -9.01
C GLY A 124 9.54 -25.46 -10.02
N ALA A 125 8.23 -25.53 -10.27
CA ALA A 125 7.66 -26.42 -11.28
C ALA A 125 8.12 -26.11 -12.71
N ARG A 126 8.38 -24.83 -13.03
CA ARG A 126 8.76 -24.37 -14.38
C ARG A 126 10.27 -24.41 -14.63
N THR A 127 11.08 -24.12 -13.61
CA THR A 127 12.54 -24.00 -13.73
C THR A 127 13.30 -25.18 -13.12
N ARG A 128 12.59 -26.12 -12.49
CA ARG A 128 13.14 -27.30 -11.81
C ARG A 128 14.12 -26.96 -10.69
N LEU A 129 13.79 -25.93 -9.90
CA LEU A 129 14.56 -25.62 -8.68
C LEU A 129 14.54 -26.81 -7.72
N SER A 130 15.67 -27.05 -7.07
CA SER A 130 15.75 -27.98 -5.95
C SER A 130 14.95 -27.47 -4.74
N LEU A 131 14.60 -28.37 -3.82
CA LEU A 131 13.90 -28.00 -2.59
C LEU A 131 14.68 -26.95 -1.78
N ALA A 132 16.00 -27.09 -1.68
CA ALA A 132 16.85 -26.13 -0.97
C ALA A 132 16.82 -24.73 -1.62
N GLN A 133 16.80 -24.65 -2.96
CA GLN A 133 16.69 -23.37 -3.66
C GLN A 133 15.31 -22.74 -3.50
N MET A 134 14.24 -23.54 -3.48
CA MET A 134 12.89 -23.06 -3.20
C MET A 134 12.76 -22.54 -1.78
N GLN A 135 13.32 -23.25 -0.79
CA GLN A 135 13.37 -22.81 0.60
C GLN A 135 14.16 -21.50 0.77
N TRP A 136 15.35 -21.42 0.17
CA TRP A 136 16.15 -20.19 0.20
C TRP A 136 15.38 -19.00 -0.39
N LEU A 137 14.69 -19.22 -1.52
CA LEU A 137 13.88 -18.18 -2.16
C LEU A 137 12.69 -17.75 -1.29
N SER A 138 11.96 -18.71 -0.70
CA SER A 138 10.82 -18.39 0.16
C SER A 138 11.25 -17.62 1.41
N THR A 139 12.28 -18.09 2.09
CA THR A 139 12.78 -17.46 3.32
C THR A 139 13.29 -16.05 3.03
N GLY A 140 14.06 -15.85 1.95
CA GLY A 140 14.55 -14.52 1.59
C GLY A 140 13.44 -13.51 1.25
N ILE A 141 12.33 -13.96 0.66
CA ILE A 141 11.18 -13.06 0.41
C ILE A 141 10.43 -12.73 1.70
N ILE A 142 10.28 -13.70 2.61
CA ILE A 142 9.63 -13.47 3.91
C ILE A 142 10.44 -12.52 4.78
N GLU A 143 11.77 -12.71 4.84
CA GLU A 143 12.69 -11.80 5.54
C GLU A 143 12.57 -10.36 5.00
N ALA A 144 12.54 -10.19 3.68
CA ALA A 144 12.35 -8.87 3.06
C ALA A 144 10.98 -8.25 3.43
N ALA A 145 9.91 -9.05 3.50
CA ALA A 145 8.60 -8.58 3.92
C ALA A 145 8.55 -8.18 5.40
N ILE A 146 9.24 -8.93 6.27
CA ILE A 146 9.40 -8.60 7.69
C ILE A 146 10.15 -7.28 7.84
N GLU A 147 11.24 -7.06 7.10
CA GLU A 147 11.98 -5.81 7.11
C GLU A 147 11.11 -4.61 6.66
N GLN A 148 10.29 -4.80 5.63
CA GLN A 148 9.34 -3.77 5.19
C GLN A 148 8.26 -3.46 6.26
N LEU A 149 7.82 -4.46 7.04
CA LEU A 149 6.85 -4.26 8.13
C LEU A 149 7.48 -3.72 9.41
N ALA A 150 8.75 -4.02 9.69
CA ALA A 150 9.49 -3.46 10.82
C ALA A 150 9.56 -1.93 10.72
N GLN A 151 9.64 -1.41 9.51
CA GLN A 151 9.56 0.02 9.23
C GLN A 151 8.15 0.60 9.45
N ALA A 152 7.12 -0.24 9.63
CA ALA A 152 5.72 0.10 9.40
C ALA A 152 4.70 -0.39 10.46
N ASP A 153 5.08 -0.63 11.72
CA ASP A 153 4.18 -0.73 12.91
C ASP A 153 4.13 -2.08 13.70
N LEU A 154 5.15 -2.95 13.69
CA LEU A 154 5.21 -4.10 14.62
C LEU A 154 6.28 -3.90 15.69
N PRO A 155 6.01 -4.17 16.99
CA PRO A 155 7.03 -4.15 18.03
C PRO A 155 8.05 -5.29 17.81
N ASP A 156 9.34 -5.00 17.98
CA ASP A 156 10.47 -5.90 17.65
C ASP A 156 10.35 -7.32 18.22
N GLY A 157 9.72 -7.48 19.40
CA GLY A 157 9.50 -8.78 20.03
C GLY A 157 8.55 -9.71 19.28
N GLU A 158 7.64 -9.17 18.45
CA GLU A 158 6.74 -9.99 17.62
C GLU A 158 7.35 -10.35 16.27
N LEU A 159 8.22 -9.50 15.70
CA LEU A 159 8.90 -9.77 14.43
C LEU A 159 9.82 -10.99 14.54
N ALA A 160 10.45 -11.18 15.69
CA ALA A 160 11.29 -12.35 15.99
C ALA A 160 10.52 -13.69 16.00
N ALA A 161 9.19 -13.68 16.07
CA ALA A 161 8.38 -14.90 15.98
C ALA A 161 8.12 -15.35 14.52
N TYR A 162 8.37 -14.47 13.55
CA TYR A 162 8.13 -14.72 12.12
C TYR A 162 9.43 -14.85 11.29
N ALA A 163 10.59 -14.49 11.88
CA ALA A 163 11.93 -14.73 11.32
C ALA A 163 12.43 -16.14 11.66
#